data_AF-A0AAV9GZH0-F1
#
_entry.id   AF-A0AAV9GZH0-F1
#
_cell.length_a   1.000
_cell.length_b   1.000
_cell.length_c   1.000
_cell.angle_alpha   90.00
_cell.angle_beta   90.00
_cell.angle_gamma   90.00
#
_symmetry.space_group_name_H-M   'P 1'
#
loop_
_entity.id
_entity.type
_entity.pdbx_description
1 polymer ?
#
loop_
_entity_poly.entity_id
_entity_poly.type
_entity_poly.pdbx_seq_one_letter_code
_entity_poly.pdbx_strand_id
1 'polypeptide(L)'
;SHRKGIPFAALPKTLQDAITVCRRLSIRYIWIDALCITQGDEQEWKRESLKMADVFANATFAMAADSSDAVERGFLDGARRPHGSGRPGCISPLSWDEPLNRRAWSLSEVIFPNRMVHFTSVEMVWECNHIRRWECGRQEVIPDGNVSDSSISFRVLRNADLAATCSKADLYQVWADITRLFSRRQINNQPGRQDRD
;
A
#
# COMPACT_ATOMS: atom_id res chain seq x y z
N SER A 1 -11.86 24.31 -12.15
CA SER A 1 -13.10 23.94 -12.88
C SER A 1 -13.85 22.74 -12.28
N HIS A 2 -13.22 21.85 -11.50
CA HIS A 2 -13.82 20.58 -11.02
C HIS A 2 -14.86 20.66 -9.87
N ARG A 3 -15.31 21.85 -9.45
CA ARG A 3 -16.18 22.03 -8.27
C ARG A 3 -17.60 21.44 -8.40
N LYS A 4 -18.04 21.14 -9.63
CA LYS A 4 -19.33 20.48 -9.91
C LYS A 4 -19.23 18.94 -9.94
N GLY A 5 -18.03 18.40 -9.82
CA GLY A 5 -17.74 16.97 -9.95
C GLY A 5 -16.86 16.67 -11.16
N ILE A 6 -16.19 15.51 -11.10
CA ILE A 6 -15.40 14.95 -12.20
C ILE A 6 -16.21 13.75 -12.74
N PRO A 7 -16.50 13.68 -14.05
CA PRO A 7 -17.17 12.52 -14.63
C PRO A 7 -16.40 11.23 -14.34
N PHE A 8 -17.08 10.18 -13.90
CA PHE A 8 -16.44 8.91 -13.54
C PHE A 8 -15.60 8.33 -14.68
N ALA A 9 -16.13 8.34 -15.91
CA ALA A 9 -15.43 7.83 -17.09
C ALA A 9 -14.21 8.67 -17.51
N ALA A 10 -14.07 9.90 -17.00
CA ALA A 10 -12.91 10.75 -17.26
C ALA A 10 -11.74 10.48 -16.29
N LEU A 11 -11.97 9.70 -15.24
CA LEU A 11 -10.91 9.33 -14.29
C LEU A 11 -10.04 8.21 -14.88
N PRO A 12 -8.75 8.14 -14.55
CA PRO A 12 -7.93 6.97 -14.82
C PRO A 12 -8.54 5.68 -14.27
N LYS A 13 -8.26 4.56 -14.92
CA LYS A 13 -8.89 3.27 -14.61
C LYS A 13 -8.63 2.81 -13.16
N THR A 14 -7.43 3.01 -12.62
CA THR A 14 -7.12 2.70 -11.21
C THR A 14 -7.99 3.50 -10.23
N LEU A 15 -8.31 4.77 -10.55
CA LEU A 15 -9.20 5.59 -9.73
C LEU A 15 -10.66 5.13 -9.87
N GLN A 16 -11.08 4.73 -11.08
CA GLN A 16 -12.39 4.15 -11.31
C GLN A 16 -12.59 2.86 -10.51
N ASP A 17 -11.60 1.99 -10.51
CA ASP A 17 -11.59 0.72 -9.77
C ASP A 17 -11.66 0.98 -8.26
N ALA A 18 -10.84 1.89 -7.73
CA ALA A 18 -10.87 2.27 -6.32
C ALA A 18 -12.24 2.83 -5.88
N ILE A 19 -12.84 3.73 -6.68
CA ILE A 19 -14.19 4.25 -6.42
C ILE A 19 -15.24 3.14 -6.49
N THR A 20 -15.08 2.19 -7.41
CA THR A 20 -15.98 1.04 -7.54
C THR A 20 -15.94 0.17 -6.28
N VAL A 21 -14.76 -0.12 -5.75
CA VAL A 21 -14.58 -0.84 -4.48
C VAL A 21 -15.25 -0.08 -3.33
N CYS A 22 -14.98 1.22 -3.18
CA CYS A 22 -15.61 2.03 -2.13
C CYS A 22 -17.14 1.98 -2.21
N ARG A 23 -17.73 2.16 -3.40
CA ARG A 23 -19.19 2.11 -3.60
C ARG A 23 -19.78 0.75 -3.25
N ARG A 24 -19.12 -0.34 -3.66
CA ARG A 24 -19.55 -1.73 -3.36
C ARG A 24 -19.53 -2.02 -1.86
N LEU A 25 -18.60 -1.40 -1.13
CA LEU A 25 -18.48 -1.50 0.32
C LEU A 25 -19.27 -0.42 1.08
N SER A 26 -20.09 0.37 0.39
CA SER A 26 -20.86 1.49 0.96
C SER A 26 -19.99 2.54 1.68
N ILE A 27 -18.74 2.71 1.23
CA ILE A 27 -17.83 3.76 1.70
C ILE A 27 -18.05 5.02 0.86
N ARG A 28 -18.41 6.11 1.55
CA ARG A 28 -18.78 7.38 0.92
C ARG A 28 -17.60 8.22 0.46
N TYR A 29 -16.46 8.11 1.15
CA TYR A 29 -15.31 9.00 0.95
C TYR A 29 -14.06 8.20 0.61
N ILE A 30 -13.30 8.71 -0.34
CA ILE A 30 -11.98 8.21 -0.72
C ILE A 30 -11.03 9.39 -0.77
N TRP A 31 -9.81 9.19 -0.28
CA TRP A 31 -8.73 10.16 -0.39
C TRP A 31 -7.72 9.65 -1.43
N ILE A 32 -7.40 10.48 -2.41
CA ILE A 32 -6.42 10.23 -3.46
C ILE A 32 -5.68 11.54 -3.65
N ASP A 33 -4.37 11.55 -3.48
CA ASP A 33 -3.52 12.76 -3.53
C ASP A 33 -3.79 13.61 -4.79
N ALA A 34 -3.89 12.98 -5.96
CA ALA A 34 -4.16 13.61 -7.25
C ALA A 34 -5.54 14.29 -7.34
N LEU A 35 -6.49 13.93 -6.47
CA LEU A 35 -7.84 14.50 -6.41
C LEU A 35 -8.05 15.44 -5.21
N CYS A 36 -7.39 15.14 -4.10
CA CYS A 36 -7.64 15.79 -2.81
C CYS A 36 -6.63 16.89 -2.48
N ILE A 37 -5.48 16.91 -3.14
CA ILE A 37 -4.48 17.98 -3.04
C ILE A 37 -4.57 18.84 -4.31
N THR A 38 -4.55 20.16 -4.16
CA THR A 38 -4.50 21.08 -5.30
C THR A 38 -3.19 20.89 -6.06
N GLN A 39 -3.31 20.55 -7.33
CA GLN A 39 -2.16 20.34 -8.20
C GLN A 39 -1.57 21.69 -8.64
N GLY A 40 -0.24 21.81 -8.61
CA GLY A 40 0.49 23.03 -9.00
C GLY A 40 0.63 24.08 -7.88
N ASP A 41 0.12 23.82 -6.68
CA ASP A 41 0.37 24.64 -5.49
C ASP A 41 1.36 23.93 -4.56
N GLU A 42 2.63 24.34 -4.60
CA GLU A 42 3.68 23.75 -3.76
C GLU A 42 3.48 24.00 -2.27
N GLN A 43 2.85 25.10 -1.87
CA GLN A 43 2.66 25.44 -0.46
C GLN A 43 1.55 24.58 0.14
N GLU A 44 0.47 24.39 -0.62
CA GLU A 44 -0.57 23.44 -0.25
C GLU A 44 -0.04 22.01 -0.26
N TRP A 45 0.71 21.61 -1.29
CA TRP A 45 1.30 20.27 -1.33
C TRP A 45 2.17 20.02 -0.09
N LYS A 46 3.05 20.95 0.30
CA LYS A 46 3.87 20.82 1.52
C LYS A 46 3.03 20.67 2.77
N ARG A 47 1.92 21.42 2.88
CA ARG A 47 1.02 21.35 4.03
C ARG A 47 0.29 20.02 4.10
N GLU A 48 -0.18 19.51 2.97
CA GLU A 48 -0.94 18.26 2.92
C GLU A 48 -0.04 17.02 2.95
N SER A 49 1.17 17.08 2.38
CA SER A 49 2.14 15.99 2.42
C SER A 49 2.55 15.63 3.85
N LEU A 50 2.64 16.64 4.73
CA LEU A 50 2.92 16.45 6.16
C LEU A 50 1.82 15.68 6.90
N LYS A 51 0.59 15.67 6.36
CA LYS A 51 -0.57 14.97 6.95
C LYS A 51 -0.81 13.60 6.34
N MET A 52 -0.06 13.20 5.30
CA MET A 52 -0.31 11.95 4.59
C MET A 52 -0.26 10.72 5.51
N ALA A 53 0.71 10.68 6.42
CA ALA A 53 0.81 9.60 7.41
C ALA A 53 -0.45 9.51 8.28
N ASP A 54 -0.99 10.65 8.73
CA ASP A 54 -2.22 10.70 9.52
C ASP A 54 -3.44 10.28 8.71
N VAL A 55 -3.54 10.72 7.45
CA VAL A 55 -4.64 10.31 6.55
C VAL A 55 -4.65 8.80 6.36
N PHE A 56 -3.48 8.20 6.11
CA PHE A 56 -3.33 6.75 5.97
C PHE A 56 -3.64 6.00 7.26
N ALA A 57 -3.09 6.45 8.39
CA ALA A 57 -3.27 5.81 9.68
C ALA A 57 -4.73 5.82 10.16
N ASN A 58 -5.48 6.89 9.84
CA ASN A 58 -6.87 7.07 10.28
C ASN A 58 -7.92 6.60 9.24
N ALA A 59 -7.48 6.11 8.08
CA ALA A 59 -8.40 5.58 7.07
C ALA A 59 -9.18 4.35 7.58
N THR A 60 -10.40 4.16 7.06
CA THR A 60 -11.14 2.91 7.28
C THR A 60 -10.31 1.71 6.80
N PHE A 61 -9.73 1.82 5.60
CA PHE A 61 -8.61 1.02 5.11
C PHE A 61 -7.97 1.75 3.92
N ALA A 62 -6.74 1.38 3.58
CA ALA A 62 -6.09 1.79 2.34
C ALA A 62 -6.10 0.66 1.30
N MET A 63 -6.06 1.02 0.01
CA MET A 63 -6.01 0.07 -1.09
C MET A 63 -4.65 0.17 -1.78
N ALA A 64 -3.98 -0.97 -1.96
CA ALA A 64 -2.76 -1.07 -2.74
C ALA A 64 -3.07 -1.78 -4.06
N ALA A 65 -2.95 -1.06 -5.18
CA ALA A 65 -3.08 -1.62 -6.52
C ALA A 65 -1.78 -2.31 -6.95
N ASP A 66 -1.35 -3.31 -6.18
CA ASP A 66 -0.01 -3.90 -6.25
C ASP A 66 0.38 -4.38 -7.64
N SER A 67 -0.56 -5.06 -8.32
CA SER A 67 -0.36 -5.63 -9.66
C SER A 67 -0.37 -4.62 -10.80
N SER A 68 -0.74 -3.37 -10.52
CA SER A 68 -0.91 -2.34 -11.53
C SER A 68 0.40 -1.58 -11.73
N ASP A 69 0.94 -1.66 -12.95
CA ASP A 69 2.14 -0.93 -13.37
C ASP A 69 1.83 0.41 -14.07
N ALA A 70 0.54 0.73 -14.29
CA ALA A 70 0.11 2.00 -14.86
C ALA A 70 -1.32 2.38 -14.41
N VAL A 71 -1.57 3.66 -14.21
CA VAL A 71 -2.85 4.17 -13.67
C VAL A 71 -4.03 3.97 -14.63
N GLU A 72 -3.73 3.78 -15.92
CA GLU A 72 -4.67 3.54 -17.01
C GLU A 72 -5.15 2.09 -17.09
N ARG A 73 -4.43 1.15 -16.44
CA ARG A 73 -4.77 -0.28 -16.52
C ARG A 73 -5.75 -0.75 -15.45
N GLY A 74 -5.78 -0.10 -14.28
CA GLY A 74 -6.58 -0.56 -13.16
C GLY A 74 -6.02 -1.79 -12.47
N PHE A 75 -6.84 -2.40 -11.62
CA PHE A 75 -6.49 -3.57 -10.81
C PHE A 75 -7.64 -4.58 -10.64
N LEU A 76 -8.85 -4.28 -11.14
CA LEU A 76 -9.99 -5.23 -11.04
C LEU A 76 -10.14 -6.17 -12.25
N ASP A 77 -9.73 -5.72 -13.44
CA ASP A 77 -10.01 -6.43 -14.71
C ASP A 77 -8.82 -7.27 -15.23
N GLY A 78 -7.72 -7.34 -14.46
CA GLY A 78 -6.51 -8.07 -14.83
C GLY A 78 -6.62 -9.58 -14.63
N ALA A 79 -6.08 -10.37 -15.56
CA ALA A 79 -5.94 -11.81 -15.37
C ALA A 79 -4.96 -12.07 -14.21
N ARG A 80 -5.43 -12.74 -13.15
CA ARG A 80 -4.58 -13.13 -12.03
C ARG A 80 -3.70 -14.32 -12.42
N ARG A 81 -2.46 -14.28 -11.97
CA ARG A 81 -1.52 -15.38 -12.06
C ARG A 81 -2.04 -16.55 -11.22
N PRO A 82 -2.01 -17.78 -11.73
CA PRO A 82 -2.39 -18.94 -10.94
C PRO A 82 -1.41 -19.12 -9.78
N HIS A 83 -1.89 -19.67 -8.66
CA HIS A 83 -0.99 -20.14 -7.61
C HIS A 83 0.00 -21.15 -8.21
N GLY A 84 1.30 -20.94 -8.00
CA GLY A 84 2.33 -21.87 -8.47
C GLY A 84 2.07 -23.30 -7.98
N SER A 85 2.20 -24.28 -8.86
CA SER A 85 2.04 -25.70 -8.54
C SER A 85 3.20 -26.17 -7.65
N GLY A 86 3.05 -26.04 -6.33
CA GLY A 86 4.04 -26.50 -5.33
C GLY A 86 4.42 -25.47 -4.24
N ARG A 87 3.42 -24.96 -3.50
CA ARG A 87 3.46 -23.86 -2.51
C ARG A 87 4.83 -23.53 -1.82
N PRO A 88 5.09 -22.22 -1.61
CA PRO A 88 4.63 -21.59 -0.36
C PRO A 88 3.44 -20.63 -0.54
N GLY A 89 2.66 -20.81 -1.61
CA GLY A 89 1.19 -20.71 -1.64
C GLY A 89 0.53 -19.34 -1.61
N CYS A 90 1.14 -18.32 -1.01
CA CYS A 90 0.55 -17.00 -0.83
C CYS A 90 1.61 -15.94 -1.02
N ILE A 91 1.32 -14.94 -1.86
CA ILE A 91 2.26 -13.85 -2.14
C ILE A 91 2.38 -12.91 -0.94
N SER A 92 3.60 -12.44 -0.67
CA SER A 92 3.81 -11.35 0.28
C SER A 92 3.20 -10.07 -0.29
N PRO A 93 2.42 -9.30 0.49
CA PRO A 93 1.92 -7.99 0.06
C PRO A 93 3.02 -7.01 -0.37
N LEU A 94 4.25 -7.19 0.13
CA LEU A 94 5.44 -6.40 -0.22
C LEU A 94 6.36 -7.12 -1.20
N SER A 95 5.86 -8.09 -1.97
CA SER A 95 6.65 -8.82 -2.96
C SER A 95 7.24 -7.87 -4.00
N TRP A 96 8.52 -8.04 -4.31
CA TRP A 96 9.23 -7.32 -5.38
C TRP A 96 8.75 -7.69 -6.79
N ASP A 97 7.97 -8.75 -6.91
CA ASP A 97 7.33 -9.16 -8.16
C ASP A 97 6.17 -8.24 -8.54
N GLU A 98 5.61 -7.50 -7.57
CA GLU A 98 4.52 -6.57 -7.79
C GLU A 98 5.04 -5.19 -8.22
N PRO A 99 4.50 -4.59 -9.30
CA PRO A 99 4.92 -3.28 -9.79
C PRO A 99 4.90 -2.16 -8.75
N LEU A 100 3.86 -2.07 -7.92
CA LEU A 100 3.74 -0.99 -6.92
C LEU A 100 4.91 -0.98 -5.94
N ASN A 101 5.38 -2.17 -5.55
CA ASN A 101 6.45 -2.36 -4.58
C ASN A 101 7.83 -1.95 -5.11
N ARG A 102 7.97 -1.57 -6.38
CA ARG A 102 9.24 -1.09 -6.95
C ARG A 102 9.41 0.42 -6.83
N ARG A 103 8.36 1.16 -6.44
CA ARG A 103 8.34 2.64 -6.39
C ARG A 103 8.61 3.12 -4.97
N ALA A 104 9.60 3.97 -4.76
CA ALA A 104 10.02 4.33 -3.39
C ALA A 104 8.89 5.05 -2.63
N TRP A 105 8.21 5.97 -3.31
CA TRP A 105 7.15 6.79 -2.72
C TRP A 105 5.88 6.02 -2.34
N SER A 106 5.66 4.81 -2.88
CA SER A 106 4.51 3.99 -2.50
C SER A 106 4.68 3.31 -1.14
N LEU A 107 5.91 3.25 -0.60
CA LEU A 107 6.16 2.56 0.66
C LEU A 107 5.38 3.18 1.82
N SER A 108 5.33 4.52 1.91
CA SER A 108 4.57 5.22 2.95
C SER A 108 3.07 4.88 2.90
N GLU A 109 2.52 4.72 1.70
CA GLU A 109 1.13 4.35 1.47
C GLU A 109 0.82 2.93 1.98
N VAL A 110 1.83 2.06 2.10
CA VAL A 110 1.68 0.66 2.54
C VAL A 110 1.97 0.48 4.04
N ILE A 111 2.87 1.26 4.62
CA ILE A 111 3.32 1.03 6.00
C ILE A 111 2.53 1.78 7.06
N PHE A 112 1.94 2.94 6.75
CA PHE A 112 1.18 3.74 7.72
C PHE A 112 -0.27 3.29 7.96
N PRO A 113 -1.00 2.72 6.98
CA PRO A 113 -2.38 2.32 7.23
C PRO A 113 -2.53 1.19 8.26
N ASN A 114 -3.47 1.37 9.18
CA ASN A 114 -3.85 0.35 10.17
C ASN A 114 -4.55 -0.88 9.57
N ARG A 115 -5.13 -0.71 8.38
CA ARG A 115 -5.89 -1.70 7.63
C ARG A 115 -5.63 -1.51 6.15
N MET A 116 -5.35 -2.60 5.44
CA MET A 116 -4.98 -2.58 4.02
C MET A 116 -5.63 -3.71 3.24
N VAL A 117 -6.05 -3.41 2.02
CA VAL A 117 -6.41 -4.39 1.00
C VAL A 117 -5.39 -4.29 -0.12
N HIS A 118 -4.71 -5.39 -0.39
CA HIS A 118 -3.75 -5.55 -1.48
C HIS A 118 -4.43 -6.24 -2.65
N PHE A 119 -4.36 -5.63 -3.83
CA PHE A 119 -4.78 -6.20 -5.10
C PHE A 119 -3.53 -6.67 -5.85
N THR A 120 -3.05 -7.86 -5.48
CA THR A 120 -1.83 -8.45 -6.04
C THR A 120 -2.10 -9.15 -7.37
N SER A 121 -1.04 -9.54 -8.07
CA SER A 121 -1.13 -10.26 -9.33
C SER A 121 -1.66 -11.69 -9.16
N VAL A 122 -1.77 -12.22 -7.93
CA VAL A 122 -2.20 -13.59 -7.64
C VAL A 122 -3.59 -13.60 -6.98
N GLU A 123 -3.73 -12.87 -5.88
CA GLU A 123 -4.94 -12.87 -5.05
C GLU A 123 -5.08 -11.58 -4.24
N MET A 124 -6.27 -11.34 -3.69
CA MET A 124 -6.43 -10.27 -2.71
C MET A 124 -5.83 -10.66 -1.36
N VAL A 125 -5.18 -9.71 -0.69
CA VAL A 125 -4.67 -9.87 0.67
C VAL A 125 -5.20 -8.77 1.57
N TRP A 126 -5.88 -9.15 2.64
CA TRP A 126 -6.26 -8.24 3.72
C TRP A 126 -5.19 -8.25 4.80
N GLU A 127 -4.86 -7.09 5.34
CA GLU A 127 -3.98 -6.94 6.48
C GLU A 127 -4.54 -5.93 7.48
N CYS A 128 -4.44 -6.26 8.77
CA CYS A 128 -4.67 -5.33 9.85
C CYS A 128 -3.64 -5.55 10.98
N ASN A 129 -3.78 -4.82 12.08
CA ASN A 129 -2.93 -4.97 13.25
C ASN A 129 -3.05 -6.32 13.99
N HIS A 130 -3.74 -7.35 13.48
CA HIS A 130 -3.87 -8.64 14.18
C HIS A 130 -3.73 -9.82 13.24
N ILE A 131 -4.23 -9.69 12.02
CA ILE A 131 -4.27 -10.77 11.04
C ILE A 131 -3.86 -10.27 9.66
N ARG A 132 -3.21 -11.16 8.93
CA ARG A 132 -3.11 -11.10 7.47
C ARG A 132 -3.89 -12.28 6.90
N ARG A 133 -4.77 -12.02 5.95
CA ARG A 133 -5.65 -13.04 5.35
C ARG A 133 -5.61 -12.93 3.83
N TRP A 134 -5.39 -14.07 3.20
CA TRP A 134 -5.38 -14.21 1.76
C TRP A 134 -6.75 -14.72 1.28
N GLU A 135 -7.12 -14.35 0.07
CA GLU A 135 -8.36 -14.77 -0.57
C GLU A 135 -8.51 -16.30 -0.67
N CYS A 136 -7.39 -17.03 -0.84
CA CYS A 136 -7.36 -18.49 -0.82
C CYS A 136 -7.70 -19.12 0.55
N GLY A 137 -7.94 -18.30 1.58
CA GLY A 137 -8.35 -18.73 2.91
C GLY A 137 -7.20 -18.90 3.90
N ARG A 138 -5.94 -18.78 3.46
CA ARG A 138 -4.80 -18.73 4.40
C ARG A 138 -4.94 -17.53 5.33
N GLN A 139 -4.58 -17.71 6.59
CA GLN A 139 -4.48 -16.65 7.57
C GLN A 139 -3.17 -16.77 8.34
N GLU A 140 -2.59 -15.63 8.67
CA GLU A 140 -1.44 -15.47 9.53
C GLU A 140 -1.85 -14.53 10.66
N VAL A 141 -1.68 -14.95 11.90
CA VAL A 141 -1.79 -14.05 13.05
C VAL A 141 -0.48 -13.29 13.13
N ILE A 142 -0.56 -11.96 13.18
CA ILE A 142 0.64 -11.14 13.33
C ILE A 142 0.91 -11.02 14.84
N PRO A 143 1.99 -11.60 15.38
CA PRO A 143 2.22 -11.67 16.83
C PRO A 143 2.48 -10.29 17.43
N ASP A 144 2.01 -10.08 18.66
CA ASP A 144 2.39 -8.92 19.47
C ASP A 144 3.83 -9.08 19.96
N GLY A 145 4.70 -8.11 19.67
CA GLY A 145 5.97 -7.96 20.39
C GLY A 145 7.21 -8.71 19.89
N ASN A 146 7.17 -9.47 18.78
CA ASN A 146 8.40 -10.00 18.17
C ASN A 146 8.69 -9.33 16.83
N VAL A 147 9.45 -8.23 16.89
CA VAL A 147 10.08 -7.57 15.73
C VAL A 147 11.18 -8.45 15.10
N SER A 148 11.55 -9.55 15.75
CA SER A 148 12.69 -10.40 15.42
C SER A 148 12.43 -11.46 14.35
N ASP A 149 11.18 -11.75 13.99
CA ASP A 149 10.89 -12.80 13.02
C ASP A 149 10.51 -12.23 11.66
N SER A 150 11.51 -12.25 10.77
CA SER A 150 11.56 -12.35 9.29
C SER A 150 10.38 -11.91 8.38
N SER A 151 9.16 -11.73 8.86
CA SER A 151 8.12 -10.92 8.24
C SER A 151 8.28 -9.47 8.73
N ILE A 152 8.71 -8.56 7.86
CA ILE A 152 8.89 -7.14 8.23
C ILE A 152 7.50 -6.59 8.61
N SER A 153 7.21 -6.58 9.91
CA SER A 153 5.94 -6.16 10.46
C SER A 153 6.02 -4.68 10.82
N PHE A 154 5.47 -3.83 9.96
CA PHE A 154 5.36 -2.39 10.22
C PHE A 154 4.26 -2.04 11.25
N ARG A 155 3.74 -3.03 11.98
CA ARG A 155 2.73 -2.83 13.02
C ARG A 155 3.16 -1.81 14.06
N VAL A 156 4.45 -1.74 14.38
CA VAL A 156 4.95 -0.74 15.34
C VAL A 156 4.71 0.70 14.88
N LEU A 157 4.62 0.94 13.56
CA LEU A 157 4.29 2.27 13.01
C LEU A 157 2.78 2.55 13.05
N ARG A 158 1.98 1.49 13.11
CA ARG A 158 0.52 1.54 13.03
C ARG A 158 -0.12 1.52 14.43
N ASN A 159 0.57 0.94 15.41
CA ASN A 159 0.08 0.71 16.76
C ASN A 159 1.01 1.36 17.80
N ALA A 160 0.53 2.45 18.41
CA ALA A 160 1.24 3.19 19.44
C ALA A 160 1.47 2.37 20.72
N ASP A 161 0.52 1.52 21.11
CA ASP A 161 0.66 0.66 22.29
C ASP A 161 1.78 -0.37 22.08
N LEU A 162 1.86 -0.95 20.88
CA LEU A 162 2.97 -1.84 20.53
C LEU A 162 4.30 -1.09 20.50
N ALA A 163 4.34 0.10 19.92
CA ALA A 163 5.55 0.93 19.91
C ALA A 163 6.05 1.25 21.32
N ALA A 164 5.14 1.46 22.28
CA ALA A 164 5.49 1.70 23.68
C ALA A 164 6.10 0.47 24.38
N THR A 165 5.87 -0.74 23.87
CA THR A 165 6.48 -1.98 24.39
C THR A 165 7.86 -2.28 23.81
N CYS A 166 8.26 -1.60 22.72
CA CYS A 166 9.53 -1.85 22.04
C CYS A 166 10.70 -1.15 22.74
N SER A 167 11.87 -1.80 22.72
CA SER A 167 13.10 -1.12 23.12
C SER A 167 13.53 -0.11 22.05
N LYS A 168 14.40 0.83 22.44
CA LYS A 168 15.03 1.77 21.50
C LYS A 168 15.79 1.04 20.37
N ALA A 169 16.38 -0.12 20.66
CA ALA A 169 17.09 -0.92 19.67
C ALA A 169 16.12 -1.52 18.63
N ASP A 170 14.96 -2.02 19.07
CA ASP A 170 13.92 -2.56 18.17
C ASP A 170 13.40 -1.47 17.23
N LEU A 171 13.14 -0.28 17.76
CA LEU A 171 12.68 0.86 16.96
C LEU A 171 13.73 1.29 15.93
N TYR A 172 15.02 1.26 16.28
CA TYR A 172 16.09 1.54 15.32
C TYR A 172 16.22 0.45 14.25
N GLN A 173 16.00 -0.80 14.61
CA GLN A 173 16.01 -1.89 13.62
C GLN A 173 14.87 -1.71 12.61
N VAL A 174 13.66 -1.39 13.08
CA VAL A 174 12.53 -1.10 12.20
C VAL A 174 12.83 0.09 11.30
N TRP A 175 13.40 1.17 11.84
CA TRP A 175 13.80 2.33 11.04
C TRP A 175 14.85 1.97 9.97
N ALA A 176 15.85 1.15 10.33
CA ALA A 176 16.85 0.66 9.40
C ALA A 176 16.22 -0.17 8.27
N ASP A 177 15.24 -1.01 8.60
CA ASP A 177 14.51 -1.82 7.62
C ASP A 177 13.67 -0.97 6.67
N ILE A 178 12.94 0.04 7.19
CA ILE A 178 12.21 1.02 6.36
C ILE A 178 13.18 1.72 5.40
N THR A 179 14.30 2.23 5.93
CA THR A 179 15.30 2.95 5.14
C THR A 179 15.86 2.05 4.04
N ARG A 180 16.27 0.82 4.38
CA ARG A 180 16.76 -0.18 3.42
C ARG A 180 15.72 -0.50 2.36
N LEU A 181 14.47 -0.67 2.75
CA LEU A 181 13.36 -0.94 1.84
C LEU A 181 13.08 0.24 0.91
N PHE A 182 13.09 1.46 1.42
CA PHE A 182 12.92 2.67 0.62
C PHE A 182 14.07 2.85 -0.38
N SER A 183 15.32 2.76 0.08
CA SER A 183 16.52 2.99 -0.74
C SER A 183 16.71 1.96 -1.86
N ARG A 184 16.11 0.77 -1.75
CA ARG A 184 16.13 -0.26 -2.80
C ARG A 184 15.11 -0.02 -3.92
N ARG A 185 14.17 0.90 -3.72
CA ARG A 185 13.11 1.21 -4.68
C ARG A 185 13.50 2.37 -5.58
N GLN A 186 12.83 2.46 -6.72
CA GLN A 186 13.04 3.53 -7.69
C GLN A 186 12.40 4.84 -7.20
N ILE A 187 13.22 5.88 -7.08
CA ILE A 187 12.75 7.24 -6.71
C ILE A 187 12.05 7.92 -7.90
N ASN A 188 12.45 7.59 -9.13
CA ASN A 188 11.97 8.22 -10.35
C ASN A 188 10.86 7.39 -11.02
N ASN A 189 10.00 8.07 -11.78
CA ASN A 189 8.87 7.47 -12.50
C ASN A 189 9.28 6.79 -13.83
N GLN A 190 10.56 6.44 -14.01
CA GLN A 190 11.04 5.83 -15.25
C GLN A 190 10.97 4.30 -15.20
N PRO A 191 10.48 3.62 -16.24
CA PRO A 191 10.57 2.17 -16.33
C PRO A 191 12.05 1.77 -16.26
N GLY A 192 12.36 0.88 -15.32
CA GLY A 192 13.72 0.53 -14.96
C GLY A 192 14.62 0.25 -16.16
N ARG A 193 15.79 0.89 -16.16
CA ARG A 193 16.95 0.42 -16.91
C ARG A 193 17.20 -1.02 -16.45
N GLN A 194 17.12 -1.98 -17.37
CA GLN A 194 17.70 -3.30 -17.15
C GLN A 194 19.20 -3.09 -17.02
N ASP A 195 19.73 -3.10 -15.80
CA ASP A 195 21.15 -3.29 -15.60
C ASP A 195 21.46 -4.74 -15.99
N ARG A 196 21.79 -4.93 -17.27
CA ARG A 196 22.69 -6.00 -17.68
C ARG A 196 24.08 -5.43 -17.51
N ASP A 197 24.82 -6.01 -16.58
CA ASP A 197 26.24 -6.33 -16.70
C ASP A 197 26.54 -7.51 -15.78
#